data_AF-A0A7G9R8A1-F1
#
_entry.id   AF-A0A7G9R8A1-F1
#
_cell.length_a   1.000
_cell.length_b   1.000
_cell.length_c   1.000
_cell.angle_alpha   90.00
_cell.angle_beta   90.00
_cell.angle_gamma   90.00
#
_symmetry.space_group_name_H-M   'P 1'
#
loop_
_entity.id
_entity.type
_entity.pdbx_description
1 polymer ?
#
loop_
_entity_poly.entity_id
_entity_poly.type
_entity_poly.pdbx_seq_one_letter_code
_entity_poly.pdbx_strand_id
1 'polypeptide(L)'
;MVWANADHFTLTAAGIPSIYFNTVGTQYLTRNYHTNYDVIENVDFDYLAMNIEVVNDIWVDHDRAELPILDFVARFTEAKARIDYHAEPGVGLAELPGVDQSAVAELHAAVAAFGSAAERLDARLAQGRVQAERKVGALMLAAERELLRKLVALDVFDQYVFPHEQLQRDATRMQLAIDALEAGNPGLANGTYVRRTGLTNAGRLFAYESYVAELARHDPGFDQLQWGGQAHLAPYVDLWQEYHSIAAKVTAGETAPAAFAEEIASIREKLQPVYAELDRRLRWMAQVFDDAGTDLTAAERLAR
;
A
#
# COMPACT_ATOMS: atom_id res chain seq x y z
N MET A 1 -0.62 -10.51 6.05
CA MET A 1 -0.81 -9.09 6.40
C MET A 1 0.34 -8.70 7.30
N VAL A 2 1.24 -7.86 6.81
CA VAL A 2 2.39 -7.35 7.58
C VAL A 2 1.96 -5.98 8.12
N TRP A 3 1.93 -5.85 9.44
CA TRP A 3 1.65 -4.56 10.10
C TRP A 3 2.90 -3.70 10.03
N ALA A 4 2.77 -2.42 9.64
CA ALA A 4 3.90 -1.49 9.60
C ALA A 4 4.28 -0.93 10.98
N ASN A 5 3.61 -1.36 12.05
CA ASN A 5 3.73 -0.84 13.41
C ASN A 5 5.01 -1.29 14.15
N ALA A 6 6.08 -1.58 13.42
CA ALA A 6 7.38 -1.98 13.96
C ALA A 6 8.51 -1.24 13.24
N ASP A 7 9.65 -1.06 13.90
CA ASP A 7 10.75 -0.20 13.46
C ASP A 7 11.29 -0.50 12.05
N HIS A 8 11.12 -1.73 11.57
CA HIS A 8 11.49 -2.13 10.20
C HIS A 8 10.87 -1.24 9.13
N PHE A 9 9.69 -0.66 9.36
CA PHE A 9 9.03 0.18 8.37
C PHE A 9 9.84 1.42 8.00
N THR A 10 10.38 2.13 8.99
CA THR A 10 11.21 3.31 8.80
C THR A 10 12.46 2.97 7.97
N LEU A 11 13.05 1.79 8.20
CA LEU A 11 14.20 1.32 7.43
C LEU A 11 13.80 0.99 5.98
N THR A 12 12.71 0.26 5.79
CA THR A 12 12.14 -0.06 4.49
C THR A 12 11.82 1.22 3.71
N ALA A 13 11.11 2.18 4.29
CA ALA A 13 10.78 3.45 3.67
C ALA A 13 12.03 4.30 3.35
N ALA A 14 13.11 4.17 4.13
CA ALA A 14 14.40 4.80 3.82
C ALA A 14 15.16 4.14 2.65
N GLY A 15 14.71 2.96 2.20
CA GLY A 15 15.32 2.19 1.12
C GLY A 15 16.23 1.07 1.58
N ILE A 16 16.08 0.61 2.81
CA ILE A 16 16.87 -0.47 3.40
C ILE A 16 15.99 -1.73 3.44
N PRO A 17 16.33 -2.78 2.69
CA PRO A 17 15.62 -4.06 2.77
C PRO A 17 15.56 -4.54 4.21
N SER A 18 14.34 -4.79 4.69
CA SER A 18 14.12 -5.15 6.08
C SER A 18 13.14 -6.32 6.14
N ILE A 19 13.38 -7.20 7.11
CA ILE A 19 12.53 -8.36 7.36
C ILE A 19 12.01 -8.23 8.79
N TYR A 20 10.72 -8.54 8.96
CA TYR A 20 10.07 -8.58 10.26
C TYR A 20 9.43 -9.94 10.45
N PHE A 21 9.80 -10.61 11.53
CA PHE A 21 9.19 -11.86 11.97
C PHE A 21 8.26 -11.57 13.14
N ASN A 22 7.05 -12.10 13.06
CA ASN A 22 6.11 -12.07 14.17
C ASN A 22 5.49 -13.43 14.36
N THR A 23 5.56 -13.94 15.59
CA THR A 23 4.97 -15.21 15.98
C THR A 23 4.26 -14.99 17.31
N VAL A 24 2.94 -14.99 17.26
CA VAL A 24 2.08 -14.68 18.40
C VAL A 24 1.07 -15.78 18.62
N GLY A 25 0.84 -16.12 19.89
CA GLY A 25 -0.26 -17.01 20.27
C GLY A 25 -1.62 -16.38 19.98
N THR A 26 -2.65 -17.21 19.84
CA THR A 26 -4.02 -16.79 19.46
C THR A 26 -4.66 -15.78 20.42
N GLN A 27 -4.21 -15.73 21.68
CA GLN A 27 -4.69 -14.80 22.69
C GLN A 27 -3.86 -13.52 22.80
N TYR A 28 -2.69 -13.45 22.18
CA TYR A 28 -1.76 -12.35 22.43
C TYR A 28 -2.35 -11.00 22.01
N LEU A 29 -2.76 -10.88 20.75
CA LEU A 29 -3.30 -9.62 20.20
C LEU A 29 -4.67 -9.23 20.77
N THR A 30 -5.41 -10.16 21.37
CA THR A 30 -6.79 -9.93 21.83
C THR A 30 -6.90 -9.75 23.34
N ARG A 31 -5.93 -10.24 24.12
CA ARG A 31 -6.01 -10.26 25.58
C ARG A 31 -4.75 -9.77 26.29
N ASN A 32 -3.56 -10.06 25.76
CA ASN A 32 -2.32 -9.87 26.50
C ASN A 32 -1.59 -8.59 26.11
N TYR A 33 -1.50 -8.31 24.80
CA TYR A 33 -0.74 -7.19 24.24
C TYR A 33 -1.15 -5.85 24.88
N HIS A 34 -0.17 -5.09 25.36
CA HIS A 34 -0.36 -3.81 26.06
C HIS A 34 -1.25 -3.88 27.31
N THR A 35 -1.28 -5.03 28.00
CA THR A 35 -1.98 -5.19 29.29
C THR A 35 -1.03 -5.68 30.39
N ASN A 36 -1.51 -5.73 31.62
CA ASN A 36 -0.81 -6.36 32.73
C ASN A 36 -0.73 -7.90 32.64
N TYR A 37 -1.24 -8.51 31.56
CA TYR A 37 -1.09 -9.93 31.25
C TYR A 37 0.06 -10.22 30.26
N ASP A 38 0.80 -9.20 29.82
CA ASP A 38 2.04 -9.39 29.05
C ASP A 38 3.19 -9.74 30.01
N VAL A 39 3.23 -11.00 30.44
CA VAL A 39 4.13 -11.51 31.49
C VAL A 39 4.97 -12.67 30.99
N ILE A 40 6.12 -12.88 31.63
CA ILE A 40 7.14 -13.86 31.20
C ILE A 40 6.61 -15.29 31.17
N GLU A 41 5.62 -15.62 32.00
CA GLU A 41 4.99 -16.95 32.05
C GLU A 41 4.22 -17.29 30.76
N ASN A 42 3.90 -16.29 29.93
CA ASN A 42 3.23 -16.49 28.64
C ASN A 42 4.23 -16.65 27.47
N VAL A 43 5.54 -16.62 27.73
CA VAL A 43 6.58 -16.74 26.69
C VAL A 43 6.96 -18.20 26.50
N ASP A 44 6.90 -18.67 25.25
CA ASP A 44 7.48 -19.94 24.83
C ASP A 44 8.97 -19.73 24.50
N PHE A 45 9.84 -20.11 25.43
CA PHE A 45 11.29 -19.91 25.30
C PHE A 45 11.95 -20.83 24.27
N ASP A 46 11.40 -22.03 24.05
CA ASP A 46 11.95 -22.95 23.05
C ASP A 46 11.66 -22.41 21.64
N TYR A 47 10.44 -21.89 21.44
CA TYR A 47 10.08 -21.23 20.18
C TYR A 47 10.83 -19.92 19.97
N LEU A 48 11.06 -19.14 21.03
CA LEU A 48 11.90 -17.94 20.96
C LEU A 48 13.34 -18.29 20.56
N ALA A 49 13.92 -19.35 21.13
CA ALA A 49 15.26 -19.80 20.75
C ALA A 49 15.34 -20.16 19.27
N MET A 50 14.36 -20.92 18.75
CA MET A 50 14.26 -21.23 17.32
C MET A 50 14.18 -19.96 16.45
N ASN A 51 13.37 -18.96 16.84
CA ASN A 51 13.30 -17.69 16.10
C ASN A 51 14.66 -16.96 16.07
N ILE A 52 15.41 -16.98 17.18
CA ILE A 52 16.74 -16.37 17.25
C ILE A 52 17.72 -17.10 16.32
N GLU A 53 17.67 -18.42 16.26
CA GLU A 53 18.50 -19.22 15.36
C GLU A 53 18.23 -18.86 13.89
N VAL A 54 16.95 -18.77 13.49
CA VAL A 54 16.56 -18.37 12.13
C VAL A 54 17.09 -16.97 11.78
N VAL A 55 16.94 -16.00 12.68
CA VAL A 55 17.45 -14.63 12.46
C VAL A 55 18.98 -14.62 12.34
N ASN A 56 19.67 -15.40 13.18
CA ASN A 56 21.12 -15.54 13.11
C ASN A 56 21.57 -16.13 11.77
N ASP A 57 20.91 -17.18 11.29
CA ASP A 57 21.26 -17.83 10.04
C ASP A 57 21.10 -16.87 8.86
N ILE A 58 20.00 -16.10 8.82
CA ILE A 58 19.79 -15.05 7.82
C ILE A 58 20.93 -14.02 7.86
N TRP A 59 21.31 -13.52 9.03
CA TRP A 59 22.39 -12.55 9.16
C TRP A 59 23.74 -13.11 8.70
N VAL A 60 24.07 -14.34 9.09
CA VAL A 60 25.31 -15.00 8.70
C VAL A 60 25.37 -15.23 7.19
N ASP A 61 24.25 -15.63 6.57
CA ASP A 61 24.17 -15.84 5.13
C ASP A 61 24.33 -14.51 4.37
N HIS A 62 23.68 -13.44 4.83
CA HIS A 62 23.85 -12.11 4.24
C HIS A 62 25.28 -11.56 4.39
N ASP A 63 25.94 -11.77 5.53
CA ASP A 63 27.34 -11.31 5.76
C ASP A 63 28.35 -12.06 4.88
N ARG A 64 28.09 -13.34 4.62
CA ARG A 64 28.96 -14.20 3.78
C ARG A 64 28.73 -14.04 2.29
N ALA A 65 27.61 -13.46 1.88
CA ALA A 65 27.24 -13.36 0.47
C ALA A 65 28.15 -12.37 -0.28
N GLU A 66 28.69 -12.79 -1.43
CA GLU A 66 29.48 -11.93 -2.33
C GLU A 66 28.60 -10.87 -3.02
N LEU A 67 27.31 -11.17 -3.17
CA LEU A 67 26.28 -10.29 -3.73
C LEU A 67 25.11 -10.15 -2.76
N PRO A 68 24.39 -9.01 -2.78
CA PRO A 68 23.16 -8.86 -2.01
C PRO A 68 22.15 -9.97 -2.33
N ILE A 69 21.61 -10.62 -1.31
CA ILE A 69 20.52 -11.60 -1.46
C ILE A 69 19.22 -10.83 -1.61
N LEU A 70 18.76 -10.66 -2.86
CA LEU A 70 17.57 -9.90 -3.24
C LEU A 70 16.77 -10.66 -4.30
N ASP A 71 15.44 -10.73 -4.14
CA ASP A 71 14.55 -11.43 -5.06
C ASP A 71 13.68 -10.45 -5.85
N PHE A 72 14.17 -10.03 -7.01
CA PHE A 72 13.45 -9.13 -7.91
C PHE A 72 12.31 -9.82 -8.66
N VAL A 73 12.34 -11.15 -8.79
CA VAL A 73 11.24 -11.91 -9.44
C VAL A 73 10.04 -11.97 -8.51
N ALA A 74 10.26 -12.19 -7.21
CA ALA A 74 9.21 -12.08 -6.18
C ALA A 74 8.65 -10.65 -6.12
N ARG A 75 9.51 -9.62 -6.17
CA ARG A 75 9.07 -8.21 -6.24
C ARG A 75 8.15 -7.96 -7.44
N PHE A 76 8.55 -8.40 -8.63
CA PHE A 76 7.74 -8.28 -9.85
C PHE A 76 6.39 -8.99 -9.69
N THR A 77 6.40 -10.21 -9.15
CA THR A 77 5.20 -11.03 -8.96
C THR A 77 4.20 -10.34 -8.02
N GLU A 78 4.67 -9.80 -6.90
CA GLU A 78 3.83 -9.02 -5.97
C GLU A 78 3.32 -7.74 -6.64
N ALA A 79 4.19 -6.98 -7.31
CA ALA A 79 3.78 -5.75 -8.00
C ALA A 79 2.66 -6.00 -9.02
N LYS A 80 2.81 -7.04 -9.85
CA LYS A 80 1.79 -7.44 -10.82
C LYS A 80 0.48 -7.78 -10.12
N ALA A 81 0.51 -8.62 -9.09
CA ALA A 81 -0.69 -8.99 -8.34
C ALA A 81 -1.39 -7.78 -7.70
N ARG A 82 -0.62 -6.78 -7.24
CA ARG A 82 -1.12 -5.54 -6.62
C ARG A 82 -1.56 -4.47 -7.61
N ILE A 83 -1.25 -4.61 -8.89
CA ILE A 83 -1.82 -3.76 -9.95
C ILE A 83 -3.11 -4.38 -10.47
N ASP A 84 -3.12 -5.71 -10.62
CA ASP A 84 -4.26 -6.49 -11.13
C ASP A 84 -5.37 -6.72 -10.06
N TYR A 85 -5.19 -6.28 -8.82
CA TYR A 85 -6.18 -6.54 -7.77
C TYR A 85 -7.45 -5.71 -7.94
N HIS A 86 -8.55 -6.26 -7.41
CA HIS A 86 -9.84 -5.60 -7.38
C HIS A 86 -10.12 -5.08 -5.97
N ALA A 87 -10.34 -3.77 -5.84
CA ALA A 87 -10.57 -3.10 -4.55
C ALA A 87 -11.92 -3.49 -3.93
N GLU A 88 -12.91 -3.74 -4.78
CA GLU A 88 -14.20 -4.33 -4.46
C GLU A 88 -14.52 -5.39 -5.54
N PRO A 89 -15.44 -6.35 -5.30
CA PRO A 89 -15.70 -7.44 -6.23
C PRO A 89 -16.00 -6.95 -7.66
N GLY A 90 -15.14 -7.34 -8.61
CA GLY A 90 -15.31 -6.98 -10.02
C GLY A 90 -14.91 -5.54 -10.39
N VAL A 91 -14.29 -4.77 -9.48
CA VAL A 91 -13.87 -3.39 -9.76
C VAL A 91 -12.35 -3.22 -9.52
N GLY A 92 -11.59 -3.28 -10.60
CA GLY A 92 -10.17 -2.92 -10.67
C GLY A 92 -9.98 -1.51 -11.28
N LEU A 93 -8.75 -1.21 -11.71
CA LEU A 93 -8.41 0.06 -12.36
C LEU A 93 -9.12 0.26 -13.71
N ALA A 94 -9.39 -0.83 -14.44
CA ALA A 94 -10.01 -0.78 -15.77
C ALA A 94 -11.49 -0.40 -15.73
N GLU A 95 -12.18 -0.70 -14.62
CA GLU A 95 -13.60 -0.40 -14.44
C GLU A 95 -13.88 1.01 -13.90
N LEU A 96 -12.84 1.76 -13.51
CA LEU A 96 -12.99 3.11 -12.96
C LEU A 96 -13.06 4.17 -14.07
N PRO A 97 -14.17 4.93 -14.20
CA PRO A 97 -14.38 5.81 -15.34
C PRO A 97 -13.44 7.01 -15.41
N GLY A 98 -12.86 7.43 -14.28
CA GLY A 98 -11.93 8.56 -14.22
C GLY A 98 -10.46 8.18 -14.23
N VAL A 99 -10.11 6.89 -14.34
CA VAL A 99 -8.71 6.45 -14.42
C VAL A 99 -8.21 6.51 -15.87
N ASP A 100 -7.06 7.14 -16.06
CA ASP A 100 -6.38 7.15 -17.35
C ASP A 100 -5.82 5.75 -17.70
N GLN A 101 -6.48 5.09 -18.64
CA GLN A 101 -6.11 3.76 -19.08
C GLN A 101 -4.73 3.72 -19.77
N SER A 102 -4.19 4.84 -20.26
CA SER A 102 -2.82 4.87 -20.76
C SER A 102 -1.82 4.75 -19.61
N ALA A 103 -2.08 5.40 -18.46
CA ALA A 103 -1.23 5.30 -17.28
C ALA A 103 -1.21 3.87 -16.71
N VAL A 104 -2.37 3.19 -16.73
CA VAL A 104 -2.47 1.75 -16.36
C VAL A 104 -1.64 0.89 -17.30
N ALA A 105 -1.77 1.09 -18.61
CA ALA A 105 -1.01 0.33 -19.61
C ALA A 105 0.50 0.58 -19.53
N GLU A 106 0.92 1.84 -19.30
CA GLU A 106 2.32 2.23 -19.06
C GLU A 106 2.88 1.49 -17.84
N LEU A 107 2.16 1.47 -16.72
CA LEU A 107 2.57 0.77 -15.52
C LEU A 107 2.71 -0.75 -15.75
N HIS A 108 1.75 -1.38 -16.42
CA HIS A 108 1.86 -2.80 -16.77
C HIS A 108 3.09 -3.09 -17.65
N ALA A 109 3.35 -2.24 -18.65
CA ALA A 109 4.51 -2.40 -19.53
C ALA A 109 5.82 -2.27 -18.75
N ALA A 110 5.95 -1.26 -17.89
CA ALA A 110 7.13 -1.04 -17.06
C ALA A 110 7.38 -2.21 -16.09
N VAL A 111 6.33 -2.70 -15.42
CA VAL A 111 6.42 -3.85 -14.52
C VAL A 111 6.81 -5.14 -15.26
N ALA A 112 6.27 -5.36 -16.47
CA ALA A 112 6.64 -6.50 -17.30
C ALA A 112 8.11 -6.40 -17.78
N ALA A 113 8.57 -5.21 -18.14
CA ALA A 113 9.96 -4.97 -18.53
C ALA A 113 10.93 -5.20 -17.36
N PHE A 114 10.58 -4.68 -16.17
CA PHE A 114 11.29 -4.94 -14.92
C PHE A 114 11.36 -6.43 -14.60
N GLY A 115 10.24 -7.16 -14.65
CA GLY A 115 10.20 -8.61 -14.42
C GLY A 115 11.09 -9.38 -15.40
N SER A 116 11.04 -9.00 -16.68
CA SER A 116 11.93 -9.59 -17.70
C SER A 116 13.41 -9.31 -17.40
N ALA A 117 13.75 -8.13 -16.87
CA ALA A 117 15.11 -7.80 -16.46
C ALA A 117 15.56 -8.60 -15.22
N ALA A 118 14.66 -8.76 -14.25
CA ALA A 118 14.86 -9.58 -13.06
C ALA A 118 15.16 -11.03 -13.40
N GLU A 119 14.33 -11.66 -14.24
CA GLU A 119 14.52 -13.06 -14.68
C GLU A 119 15.85 -13.26 -15.42
N ARG A 120 16.23 -12.31 -16.29
CA ARG A 120 17.52 -12.37 -17.00
C ARG A 120 18.71 -12.24 -16.05
N LEU A 121 18.63 -11.34 -15.07
CA LEU A 121 19.66 -11.19 -14.05
C LEU A 121 19.77 -12.47 -13.21
N ASP A 122 18.66 -13.00 -12.72
CA ASP A 122 18.64 -14.21 -11.91
C ASP A 122 19.24 -15.41 -12.66
N ALA A 123 18.82 -15.62 -13.91
CA ALA A 123 19.40 -16.65 -14.79
C ALA A 123 20.89 -16.45 -15.07
N ARG A 124 21.39 -15.21 -15.03
CA ARG A 124 22.82 -14.88 -15.19
C ARG A 124 23.59 -15.18 -13.91
N LEU A 125 23.07 -14.80 -12.75
CA LEU A 125 23.68 -15.06 -11.44
C LEU A 125 23.73 -16.56 -11.14
N ALA A 126 22.70 -17.32 -11.55
CA ALA A 126 22.66 -18.78 -11.42
C ALA A 126 23.78 -19.52 -12.19
N GLN A 127 24.42 -18.88 -13.17
CA GLN A 127 25.57 -19.46 -13.90
C GLN A 127 26.87 -19.38 -13.10
N GLY A 128 26.84 -18.79 -11.90
CA GLY A 128 27.98 -18.64 -11.01
C GLY A 128 28.82 -17.41 -11.36
N ARG A 129 30.15 -17.58 -11.32
CA ARG A 129 31.18 -16.52 -11.33
C ARG A 129 30.76 -15.22 -12.03
N VAL A 130 30.76 -14.14 -11.26
CA VAL A 130 30.39 -12.79 -11.69
C VAL A 130 31.66 -11.95 -11.84
N GLN A 131 31.89 -11.33 -12.98
CA GLN A 131 33.16 -10.60 -13.23
C GLN A 131 33.29 -9.32 -12.40
N ALA A 132 32.18 -8.58 -12.25
CA ALA A 132 32.15 -7.26 -11.65
C ALA A 132 31.26 -7.23 -10.39
N GLU A 133 31.41 -8.21 -9.50
CA GLU A 133 30.57 -8.43 -8.29
C GLU A 133 30.20 -7.14 -7.57
N ARG A 134 31.19 -6.31 -7.19
CA ARG A 134 30.93 -5.04 -6.49
C ARG A 134 30.02 -4.08 -7.27
N LYS A 135 30.17 -4.00 -8.59
CA LYS A 135 29.33 -3.13 -9.43
C LYS A 135 27.94 -3.71 -9.62
N VAL A 136 27.85 -5.03 -9.82
CA VAL A 136 26.58 -5.77 -9.91
C VAL A 136 25.78 -5.60 -8.62
N GLY A 137 26.39 -5.87 -7.46
CA GLY A 137 25.75 -5.69 -6.16
C GLY A 137 25.34 -4.25 -5.88
N ALA A 138 26.14 -3.26 -6.30
CA ALA A 138 25.78 -1.86 -6.16
C ALA A 138 24.53 -1.48 -6.99
N LEU A 139 24.40 -2.01 -8.21
CA LEU A 139 23.23 -1.80 -9.06
C LEU A 139 21.99 -2.52 -8.49
N MET A 140 22.14 -3.72 -7.96
CA MET A 140 21.06 -4.43 -7.28
C MET A 140 20.56 -3.64 -6.06
N LEU A 141 21.47 -3.14 -5.22
CA LEU A 141 21.11 -2.30 -4.07
C LEU A 141 20.50 -0.97 -4.50
N ALA A 142 20.95 -0.37 -5.61
CA ALA A 142 20.37 0.85 -6.15
C ALA A 142 18.92 0.63 -6.59
N ALA A 143 18.66 -0.43 -7.37
CA ALA A 143 17.33 -0.81 -7.81
C ALA A 143 16.40 -1.07 -6.62
N GLU A 144 16.83 -1.88 -5.65
CA GLU A 144 16.01 -2.19 -4.47
C GLU A 144 15.76 -0.96 -3.60
N ARG A 145 16.78 -0.12 -3.38
CA ARG A 145 16.64 1.14 -2.64
C ARG A 145 15.59 2.03 -3.30
N GLU A 146 15.61 2.12 -4.62
CA GLU A 146 14.67 2.96 -5.37
C GLU A 146 13.23 2.44 -5.26
N LEU A 147 13.05 1.14 -5.47
CA LEU A 147 11.76 0.46 -5.30
C LEU A 147 11.21 0.67 -3.88
N LEU A 148 12.03 0.48 -2.86
CA LEU A 148 11.60 0.65 -1.48
C LEU A 148 11.26 2.10 -1.13
N ARG A 149 12.16 3.04 -1.47
CA ARG A 149 11.94 4.47 -1.16
C ARG A 149 10.74 5.06 -1.84
N LYS A 150 10.36 4.54 -3.01
CA LYS A 150 9.34 5.12 -3.86
C LYS A 150 8.05 4.30 -3.93
N LEU A 151 8.08 3.00 -3.65
CA LEU A 151 6.90 2.14 -3.80
C LEU A 151 6.35 1.62 -2.48
N VAL A 152 6.92 2.05 -1.35
CA VAL A 152 6.37 1.74 -0.02
C VAL A 152 5.42 2.85 0.40
N ALA A 153 4.17 2.48 0.59
CA ALA A 153 3.13 3.32 1.14
C ALA A 153 2.42 2.63 2.32
N LEU A 154 1.64 3.42 3.06
CA LEU A 154 0.71 2.90 4.06
C LEU A 154 -0.71 3.25 3.68
N ASP A 155 -1.62 2.35 4.04
CA ASP A 155 -3.04 2.64 4.02
C ASP A 155 -3.57 3.14 5.36
N VAL A 156 -4.87 3.43 5.41
CA VAL A 156 -5.56 3.97 6.60
C VAL A 156 -5.50 3.05 7.82
N PHE A 157 -5.02 1.82 7.66
CA PHE A 157 -4.87 0.81 8.72
C PHE A 157 -3.40 0.44 8.96
N ASP A 158 -2.47 1.28 8.51
CA ASP A 158 -1.02 1.09 8.65
C ASP A 158 -0.52 -0.22 8.01
N GLN A 159 -1.13 -0.63 6.91
CA GLN A 159 -0.70 -1.80 6.13
C GLN A 159 0.20 -1.38 4.98
N TYR A 160 1.22 -2.20 4.71
CA TYR A 160 2.05 -2.07 3.52
C TYR A 160 1.20 -2.19 2.26
N VAL A 161 1.27 -1.14 1.44
CA VAL A 161 0.63 -1.06 0.14
C VAL A 161 1.55 -0.36 -0.85
N PHE A 162 1.28 -0.52 -2.14
CA PHE A 162 1.81 0.34 -3.18
C PHE A 162 1.11 1.71 -3.16
N PRO A 163 1.77 2.77 -3.67
CA PRO A 163 1.26 4.14 -3.58
C PRO A 163 -0.13 4.34 -4.19
N HIS A 164 -0.56 3.54 -5.17
CA HIS A 164 -1.86 3.67 -5.82
C HIS A 164 -3.01 3.02 -5.04
N GLU A 165 -2.76 2.00 -4.21
CA GLU A 165 -3.80 1.09 -3.70
C GLU A 165 -4.85 1.79 -2.81
N GLN A 166 -4.43 2.73 -1.97
CA GLN A 166 -5.38 3.48 -1.14
C GLN A 166 -6.30 4.36 -1.98
N LEU A 167 -5.76 5.06 -2.98
CA LEU A 167 -6.53 5.91 -3.88
C LEU A 167 -7.46 5.09 -4.78
N GLN A 168 -7.00 3.94 -5.28
CA GLN A 168 -7.86 3.01 -6.01
C GLN A 168 -9.03 2.56 -5.14
N ARG A 169 -8.79 2.16 -3.89
CA ARG A 169 -9.87 1.76 -2.96
C ARG A 169 -10.85 2.90 -2.70
N ASP A 170 -10.35 4.11 -2.48
CA ASP A 170 -11.19 5.27 -2.22
C ASP A 170 -12.00 5.66 -3.46
N ALA A 171 -11.38 5.72 -4.64
CA ALA A 171 -12.06 6.00 -5.90
C ALA A 171 -13.13 4.95 -6.23
N THR A 172 -12.82 3.66 -6.08
CA THR A 172 -13.78 2.57 -6.24
C THR A 172 -14.98 2.75 -5.33
N ARG A 173 -14.77 2.99 -4.03
CA ARG A 173 -15.87 3.13 -3.07
C ARG A 173 -16.67 4.40 -3.32
N MET A 174 -16.04 5.51 -3.67
CA MET A 174 -16.75 6.75 -4.00
C MET A 174 -17.62 6.59 -5.25
N GLN A 175 -17.09 5.94 -6.30
CA GLN A 175 -17.87 5.65 -7.50
C GLN A 175 -19.04 4.71 -7.20
N LEU A 176 -18.81 3.62 -6.46
CA LEU A 176 -19.88 2.70 -6.06
C LEU A 176 -20.90 3.33 -5.11
N ALA A 177 -20.50 4.32 -4.30
CA ALA A 177 -21.43 5.10 -3.50
C ALA A 177 -22.35 5.95 -4.39
N ILE A 178 -21.79 6.64 -5.40
CA ILE A 178 -22.57 7.38 -6.39
C ILE A 178 -23.55 6.45 -7.11
N ASP A 179 -23.07 5.33 -7.64
CA ASP A 179 -23.89 4.36 -8.37
C ASP A 179 -25.03 3.82 -7.50
N ALA A 180 -24.74 3.53 -6.22
CA ALA A 180 -25.74 3.07 -5.27
C ALA A 180 -26.78 4.15 -4.92
N LEU A 181 -26.39 5.42 -4.79
CA LEU A 181 -27.35 6.53 -4.59
C LEU A 181 -28.23 6.74 -5.82
N GLU A 182 -27.66 6.67 -7.02
CA GLU A 182 -28.38 6.79 -8.29
C GLU A 182 -29.33 5.61 -8.53
N ALA A 183 -28.99 4.42 -8.04
CA ALA A 183 -29.85 3.24 -8.06
C ALA A 183 -30.93 3.25 -6.96
N GLY A 184 -31.02 4.29 -6.13
CA GLY A 184 -31.98 4.37 -5.02
C GLY A 184 -31.67 3.44 -3.86
N ASN A 185 -30.40 3.11 -3.65
CA ASN A 185 -29.90 2.27 -2.56
C ASN A 185 -28.95 3.05 -1.61
N PRO A 186 -29.45 4.08 -0.91
CA PRO A 186 -28.63 4.90 -0.03
C PRO A 186 -28.10 4.15 1.20
N GLY A 187 -28.76 3.06 1.60
CA GLY A 187 -28.28 2.18 2.67
C GLY A 187 -26.97 1.48 2.28
N LEU A 188 -26.87 0.95 1.06
CA LEU A 188 -25.64 0.38 0.52
C LEU A 188 -24.57 1.47 0.34
N ALA A 189 -24.94 2.60 -0.26
CA ALA A 189 -24.02 3.73 -0.45
C ALA A 189 -23.34 4.14 0.86
N ASN A 190 -24.13 4.38 1.91
CA ASN A 190 -23.59 4.91 3.15
C ASN A 190 -22.99 3.83 4.07
N GLY A 191 -23.73 2.73 4.28
CA GLY A 191 -23.36 1.68 5.22
C GLY A 191 -22.16 0.84 4.77
N THR A 192 -21.93 0.77 3.46
CA THR A 192 -20.81 0.02 2.88
C THR A 192 -19.77 0.95 2.29
N TYR A 193 -20.11 1.75 1.29
CA TYR A 193 -19.09 2.41 0.46
C TYR A 193 -18.52 3.67 1.11
N VAL A 194 -19.35 4.69 1.39
CA VAL A 194 -18.90 5.95 2.02
C VAL A 194 -18.19 5.68 3.34
N ARG A 195 -18.78 4.83 4.20
CA ARG A 195 -18.17 4.47 5.49
C ARG A 195 -16.76 3.88 5.36
N ARG A 196 -16.47 3.13 4.29
CA ARG A 196 -15.19 2.44 4.08
C ARG A 196 -14.17 3.27 3.29
N THR A 197 -14.53 4.46 2.81
CA THR A 197 -13.60 5.36 2.12
C THR A 197 -12.74 6.13 3.11
N GLY A 198 -11.42 6.09 2.93
CA GLY A 198 -10.46 6.80 3.76
C GLY A 198 -10.68 6.55 5.26
N LEU A 199 -10.62 7.64 6.03
CA LEU A 199 -10.88 7.63 7.48
C LEU A 199 -12.36 7.84 7.86
N THR A 200 -13.29 7.80 6.90
CA THR A 200 -14.71 8.15 7.15
C THR A 200 -15.35 7.31 8.25
N ASN A 201 -14.94 6.05 8.43
CA ASN A 201 -15.42 5.21 9.54
C ASN A 201 -15.09 5.79 10.93
N ALA A 202 -13.96 6.50 11.09
CA ALA A 202 -13.63 7.21 12.32
C ALA A 202 -14.54 8.44 12.52
N GLY A 203 -14.90 9.11 11.42
CA GLY A 203 -15.84 10.23 11.42
C GLY A 203 -17.22 9.90 11.99
N ARG A 204 -17.61 8.62 12.02
CA ARG A 204 -18.84 8.15 12.69
C ARG A 204 -18.79 8.29 14.22
N LEU A 205 -17.60 8.27 14.81
CA LEU A 205 -17.39 8.29 16.26
C LEU A 205 -17.02 9.69 16.77
N PHE A 206 -16.60 10.57 15.87
CA PHE A 206 -16.03 11.87 16.20
C PHE A 206 -16.89 13.03 15.69
N ALA A 207 -16.92 14.11 16.48
CA ALA A 207 -17.36 15.41 16.00
C ALA A 207 -16.47 15.88 14.82
N TYR A 208 -17.00 16.75 13.98
CA TYR A 208 -16.32 17.17 12.75
C TYR A 208 -14.92 17.75 13.03
N GLU A 209 -14.76 18.55 14.08
CA GLU A 209 -13.49 19.17 14.44
C GLU A 209 -12.41 18.12 14.77
N SER A 210 -12.79 17.08 15.51
CA SER A 210 -11.89 15.96 15.83
C SER A 210 -11.57 15.12 14.60
N TYR A 211 -12.54 14.92 13.71
CA TYR A 211 -12.33 14.19 12.46
C TYR A 211 -11.37 14.93 11.51
N VAL A 212 -11.54 16.24 11.33
CA VAL A 212 -10.63 17.04 10.49
C VAL A 212 -9.23 17.10 11.09
N ALA A 213 -9.10 17.18 12.41
CA ALA A 213 -7.80 17.07 13.07
C ALA A 213 -7.11 15.73 12.80
N GLU A 214 -7.89 14.64 12.73
CA GLU A 214 -7.35 13.32 12.40
C GLU A 214 -6.96 13.18 10.93
N LEU A 215 -7.76 13.71 10.01
CA LEU A 215 -7.38 13.81 8.59
C LEU A 215 -6.07 14.58 8.41
N ALA A 216 -5.93 15.73 9.08
CA ALA A 216 -4.74 16.56 8.99
C ALA A 216 -3.47 15.83 9.45
N ARG A 217 -3.56 14.93 10.43
CA ARG A 217 -2.41 14.12 10.90
C ARG A 217 -1.92 13.08 9.89
N HIS A 218 -2.75 12.74 8.91
CA HIS A 218 -2.40 11.79 7.85
C HIS A 218 -2.09 12.49 6.54
N ASP A 219 -2.23 13.83 6.49
CA ASP A 219 -1.84 14.61 5.33
C ASP A 219 -0.32 14.47 5.10
N PRO A 220 0.13 14.09 3.89
CA PRO A 220 1.55 14.04 3.56
C PRO A 220 2.32 15.36 3.82
N GLY A 221 1.62 16.49 3.84
CA GLY A 221 2.17 17.81 4.14
C GLY A 221 2.18 18.19 5.63
N PHE A 222 1.75 17.31 6.54
CA PHE A 222 1.72 17.59 7.96
C PHE A 222 3.14 17.71 8.54
N ASP A 223 3.44 18.85 9.18
CA ASP A 223 4.78 19.22 9.66
C ASP A 223 5.30 18.34 10.80
N GLN A 224 4.39 17.66 11.50
CA GLN A 224 4.71 16.70 12.58
C GLN A 224 4.48 15.25 12.16
N LEU A 225 4.34 14.97 10.86
CA LEU A 225 4.20 13.60 10.37
C LEU A 225 5.46 12.82 10.74
N GLN A 226 5.29 11.82 11.62
CA GLN A 226 6.39 11.04 12.19
C GLN A 226 6.83 9.94 11.21
N TRP A 227 7.04 8.72 11.69
CA TRP A 227 7.48 7.57 10.91
C TRP A 227 6.66 7.38 9.61
N GLY A 228 5.32 7.51 9.66
CA GLY A 228 4.44 7.39 8.49
C GLY A 228 4.73 8.37 7.36
N GLY A 229 5.36 9.52 7.62
CA GLY A 229 5.72 10.51 6.61
C GLY A 229 6.89 10.12 5.72
N GLN A 230 7.56 9.02 6.05
CA GLN A 230 8.59 8.43 5.18
C GLN A 230 7.98 7.60 4.04
N ALA A 231 6.69 7.25 4.13
CA ALA A 231 5.96 6.54 3.08
C ALA A 231 5.19 7.49 2.16
N HIS A 232 4.74 6.93 1.04
CA HIS A 232 3.87 7.63 0.08
C HIS A 232 2.40 7.57 0.47
N LEU A 233 2.05 8.17 1.61
CA LEU A 233 0.67 8.25 2.11
C LEU A 233 -0.26 8.89 1.07
N ALA A 234 -1.47 8.35 0.95
CA ALA A 234 -2.52 8.97 0.14
C ALA A 234 -3.16 10.14 0.89
N PRO A 235 -3.52 11.25 0.20
CA PRO A 235 -4.39 12.25 0.81
C PRO A 235 -5.79 11.64 1.01
N TYR A 236 -6.26 11.63 2.25
CA TYR A 236 -7.58 11.08 2.56
C TYR A 236 -8.69 12.10 2.29
N VAL A 237 -9.78 11.63 1.70
CA VAL A 237 -10.94 12.45 1.37
C VAL A 237 -11.81 12.67 2.61
N ASP A 238 -12.19 13.92 2.86
CA ASP A 238 -13.24 14.26 3.84
C ASP A 238 -14.61 13.89 3.26
N LEU A 239 -15.25 12.85 3.79
CA LEU A 239 -16.63 12.49 3.48
C LEU A 239 -17.55 12.57 4.72
N TRP A 240 -17.16 13.33 5.73
CA TRP A 240 -17.91 13.38 7.00
C TRP A 240 -19.32 13.92 6.80
N GLN A 241 -19.45 15.01 6.04
CA GLN A 241 -20.75 15.65 5.80
C GLN A 241 -21.69 14.75 4.99
N GLU A 242 -21.17 14.13 3.94
CA GLU A 242 -21.91 13.20 3.09
C GLU A 242 -22.38 11.99 3.91
N TYR A 243 -21.50 11.41 4.72
CA TYR A 243 -21.84 10.28 5.59
C TYR A 243 -23.05 10.59 6.49
N HIS A 244 -23.01 11.74 7.18
CA HIS A 244 -24.06 12.14 8.12
C HIS A 244 -25.34 12.58 7.41
N SER A 245 -25.23 13.29 6.29
CA SER A 245 -26.40 13.73 5.51
C SER A 245 -27.14 12.54 4.91
N ILE A 246 -26.44 11.59 4.29
CA ILE A 246 -27.05 10.37 3.76
C ILE A 246 -27.69 9.56 4.90
N ALA A 247 -27.02 9.43 6.06
CA ALA A 247 -27.57 8.71 7.21
C ALA A 247 -28.89 9.33 7.72
N ALA A 248 -28.96 10.67 7.81
CA ALA A 248 -30.15 11.38 8.24
C ALA A 248 -31.31 11.18 7.25
N LYS A 249 -31.05 11.32 5.94
CA LYS A 249 -32.04 11.09 4.88
C LYS A 249 -32.54 9.65 4.87
N VAL A 250 -31.66 8.66 5.04
CA VAL A 250 -32.06 7.24 5.18
C VAL A 250 -32.97 7.02 6.39
N THR A 251 -32.67 7.67 7.52
CA THR A 251 -33.50 7.58 8.73
C THR A 251 -34.87 8.24 8.54
N ALA A 252 -34.95 9.28 7.72
CA ALA A 252 -36.20 9.90 7.30
C ALA A 252 -37.00 9.07 6.27
N GLY A 253 -36.44 7.96 5.79
CA GLY A 253 -37.07 7.08 4.80
C GLY A 253 -36.88 7.51 3.35
N GLU A 254 -35.97 8.44 3.08
CA GLU A 254 -35.64 8.88 1.72
C GLU A 254 -34.88 7.78 0.97
N THR A 255 -35.35 7.46 -0.23
CA THR A 255 -34.72 6.49 -1.13
C THR A 255 -34.63 6.97 -2.57
N ALA A 256 -35.37 8.02 -2.93
CA ALA A 256 -35.37 8.55 -4.28
C ALA A 256 -34.01 9.19 -4.60
N PRO A 257 -33.38 8.90 -5.75
CA PRO A 257 -32.09 9.48 -6.13
C PRO A 257 -32.06 11.01 -6.07
N ALA A 258 -33.16 11.67 -6.42
CA ALA A 258 -33.29 13.14 -6.37
C ALA A 258 -33.10 13.71 -4.96
N ALA A 259 -33.41 12.94 -3.91
CA ALA A 259 -33.20 13.36 -2.52
C ALA A 259 -31.70 13.42 -2.15
N PHE A 260 -30.83 12.77 -2.93
CA PHE A 260 -29.39 12.67 -2.70
C PHE A 260 -28.54 13.45 -3.72
N ALA A 261 -29.17 14.35 -4.50
CA ALA A 261 -28.49 15.05 -5.59
C ALA A 261 -27.29 15.89 -5.11
N GLU A 262 -27.40 16.51 -3.93
CA GLU A 262 -26.31 17.29 -3.33
C GLU A 262 -25.13 16.42 -2.91
N GLU A 263 -25.39 15.27 -2.29
CA GLU A 263 -24.34 14.33 -1.88
C GLU A 263 -23.68 13.67 -3.08
N ILE A 264 -24.45 13.28 -4.10
CA ILE A 264 -23.89 12.77 -5.37
C ILE A 264 -22.96 13.81 -5.99
N ALA A 265 -23.39 15.08 -6.06
CA ALA A 265 -22.57 16.16 -6.61
C ALA A 265 -21.27 16.37 -5.80
N SER A 266 -21.38 16.40 -4.47
CA SER A 266 -20.21 16.58 -3.60
C SER A 266 -19.23 15.41 -3.68
N ILE A 267 -19.71 14.15 -3.66
CA ILE A 267 -18.84 12.98 -3.82
C ILE A 267 -18.16 13.01 -5.20
N ARG A 268 -18.88 13.38 -6.27
CA ARG A 268 -18.30 13.51 -7.62
C ARG A 268 -17.21 14.56 -7.68
N GLU A 269 -17.42 15.72 -7.07
CA GLU A 269 -16.44 16.80 -7.01
C GLU A 269 -15.17 16.33 -6.28
N LYS A 270 -15.32 15.69 -5.12
CA LYS A 270 -14.23 15.14 -4.33
C LYS A 270 -13.52 13.96 -5.00
N LEU A 271 -14.20 13.22 -5.88
CA LEU A 271 -13.63 12.10 -6.61
C LEU A 271 -12.63 12.54 -7.70
N GLN A 272 -12.82 13.72 -8.30
CA GLN A 272 -11.92 14.20 -9.36
C GLN A 272 -10.45 14.32 -8.93
N PRO A 273 -10.10 14.98 -7.80
CA PRO A 273 -8.70 15.04 -7.36
C PRO A 273 -8.15 13.66 -6.96
N VAL A 274 -8.99 12.72 -6.50
CA VAL A 274 -8.56 11.34 -6.21
C VAL A 274 -8.12 10.63 -7.49
N TYR A 275 -8.88 10.77 -8.57
CA TYR A 275 -8.49 10.23 -9.89
C TYR A 275 -7.21 10.86 -10.41
N ALA A 276 -7.10 12.19 -10.35
CA ALA A 276 -5.90 12.89 -10.81
C ALA A 276 -4.64 12.45 -10.06
N GLU A 277 -4.73 12.28 -8.74
CA GLU A 277 -3.63 11.78 -7.90
C GLU A 277 -3.34 10.30 -8.16
N LEU A 278 -4.37 9.46 -8.36
CA LEU A 278 -4.22 8.06 -8.75
C LEU A 278 -3.44 7.94 -10.05
N ASP A 279 -3.85 8.64 -11.12
CA ASP A 279 -3.17 8.62 -12.41
C ASP A 279 -1.72 9.12 -12.31
N ARG A 280 -1.48 10.15 -11.50
CA ARG A 280 -0.13 10.65 -11.23
C ARG A 280 0.74 9.56 -10.60
N ARG A 281 0.21 8.82 -9.63
CA ARG A 281 0.94 7.72 -8.97
C ARG A 281 1.17 6.54 -9.89
N LEU A 282 0.21 6.17 -10.74
CA LEU A 282 0.40 5.09 -11.70
C LEU A 282 1.57 5.37 -12.65
N ARG A 283 1.63 6.57 -13.25
CA ARG A 283 2.75 6.97 -14.13
C ARG A 283 4.07 7.06 -13.38
N TRP A 284 4.04 7.60 -12.16
CA TRP A 284 5.24 7.69 -11.34
C TRP A 284 5.77 6.31 -10.95
N MET A 285 4.91 5.37 -10.57
CA MET A 285 5.30 3.98 -10.32
C MET A 285 5.89 3.33 -11.57
N ALA A 286 5.32 3.59 -12.76
CA ALA A 286 5.87 3.09 -14.02
C ALA A 286 7.32 3.56 -14.21
N GLN A 287 7.59 4.85 -14.01
CA GLN A 287 8.96 5.39 -14.07
C GLN A 287 9.91 4.70 -13.08
N VAL A 288 9.45 4.42 -11.85
CA VAL A 288 10.28 3.74 -10.84
C VAL A 288 10.64 2.33 -11.28
N PHE A 289 9.70 1.57 -11.86
CA PHE A 289 9.98 0.24 -12.38
C PHE A 289 10.91 0.28 -13.61
N ASP A 290 10.78 1.28 -14.47
CA ASP A 290 11.69 1.48 -15.62
C ASP A 290 13.13 1.81 -15.16
N ASP A 291 13.27 2.69 -14.17
CA ASP A 291 14.56 3.04 -13.59
C ASP A 291 15.21 1.81 -12.94
N ALA A 292 14.46 1.08 -12.10
CA ALA A 292 14.94 -0.15 -11.47
C ALA A 292 15.28 -1.23 -12.52
N GLY A 293 14.46 -1.39 -13.57
CA GLY A 293 14.69 -2.34 -14.65
C GLY A 293 15.94 -2.00 -15.48
N THR A 294 16.25 -0.71 -15.61
CA THR A 294 17.49 -0.23 -16.24
C THR A 294 18.71 -0.64 -15.42
N ASP A 295 18.66 -0.48 -14.09
CA ASP A 295 19.73 -0.93 -13.19
C ASP A 295 19.91 -2.45 -13.24
N LEU A 296 18.83 -3.24 -13.24
CA LEU A 296 18.91 -4.70 -13.36
C LEU A 296 19.50 -5.13 -14.71
N THR A 297 19.15 -4.45 -15.80
CA THR A 297 19.72 -4.70 -17.14
C THR A 297 21.21 -4.31 -17.22
N ALA A 298 21.63 -3.27 -16.49
CA ALA A 298 23.05 -2.93 -16.36
C ALA A 298 23.80 -3.97 -15.53
N ALA A 299 23.21 -4.46 -14.44
CA ALA A 299 23.76 -5.51 -13.60
C ALA A 299 23.95 -6.81 -14.38
N GLU A 300 22.94 -7.22 -15.16
CA GLU A 300 22.99 -8.42 -16.01
C GLU A 300 24.16 -8.35 -17.02
N ARG A 301 24.34 -7.20 -17.67
CA ARG A 301 25.44 -7.01 -18.64
C ARG A 301 26.82 -7.10 -17.99
N LEU A 302 26.97 -6.59 -16.77
CA LEU A 302 28.22 -6.61 -16.00
C LEU A 302 28.51 -7.96 -15.33
N ALA A 303 27.49 -8.80 -15.17
CA ALA A 303 27.62 -10.14 -14.62
C ALA A 303 28.08 -11.18 -15.65
N ARG A 304 28.15 -10.82 -16.94
CA ARG A 304 28.76 -11.61 -18.02
C ARG A 304 30.28 -11.60 -17.93
#